data_AF-A0A0G1AKF4-F1
#
_entry.id   AF-A0A0G1AKF4-F1
#
_cell.length_a   1.000
_cell.length_b   1.000
_cell.length_c   1.000
_cell.angle_alpha   90.00
_cell.angle_beta   90.00
_cell.angle_gamma   90.00
#
_symmetry.space_group_name_H-M   'P 1'
#
loop_
_entity.id
_entity.type
_entity.pdbx_description
1 polymer ?
#
loop_
_entity_poly.entity_id
_entity_poly.type
_entity_poly.pdbx_seq_one_letter_code
_entity_poly.pdbx_strand_id
1 'polypeptide(L)'
;MSRGQFTIFYMFIIDSEKIILSELKDHDIYLALHDLVLSFDLAGEIGEAQGLYNKLTLLLKGAGSDFDQELLGKYKKLLVLLQFISLPLQTDEVISKLFKENLLIAIYHGIDVKGKIELYIMFFSTNDFAERLSRIILKSLSENSERIGGKSLEIKGELKPLDPLVKNWLKDYINFSVNYRIRDDLSLSIYINQSKNIKQLSKKEVEVIIAIIKIYNFLHFPSAEKSEVKATGHVPTIVSSQQKVVEIDKSGDIFKPAVKANKARGANANKAMDDLTELRELAAGYPPGSLERKAVEEEIGKVRSKKKEKEK
;
A
#
# COMPACT_ATOMS: atom_id res chain seq x y z
N MET A 1 -40.51 -14.34 5.02
CA MET A 1 -39.37 -14.48 5.95
C MET A 1 -38.20 -13.69 5.39
N SER A 2 -37.60 -12.78 6.16
CA SER A 2 -36.52 -11.91 5.70
C SER A 2 -35.18 -12.66 5.71
N ARG A 3 -34.30 -12.37 4.73
CA ARG A 3 -32.94 -12.95 4.61
C ARG A 3 -32.14 -12.89 5.91
N GLY A 4 -32.39 -11.90 6.78
CA GLY A 4 -31.68 -11.73 8.05
C GLY A 4 -31.96 -12.77 9.13
N GLN A 5 -33.11 -13.48 9.09
CA GLN A 5 -33.37 -14.56 10.05
C GLN A 5 -32.75 -15.91 9.62
N PHE A 6 -32.43 -16.08 8.34
CA PHE A 6 -31.77 -17.30 7.84
C PHE A 6 -30.27 -17.32 8.13
N THR A 7 -29.59 -16.17 8.07
CA THR A 7 -28.13 -16.10 8.28
C THR A 7 -27.72 -16.46 9.72
N ILE A 8 -28.52 -16.08 10.73
CA ILE A 8 -28.22 -16.40 12.14
C ILE A 8 -28.38 -17.90 12.41
N PHE A 9 -29.22 -18.62 11.67
CA PHE A 9 -29.48 -20.04 11.91
C PHE A 9 -28.37 -20.95 11.32
N TYR A 10 -27.73 -20.54 10.22
CA TYR A 10 -26.63 -21.31 9.61
C TYR A 10 -25.27 -21.10 10.29
N MET A 11 -25.12 -20.00 11.04
CA MET A 11 -23.88 -19.71 11.76
C MET A 11 -23.58 -20.72 12.89
N PHE A 12 -24.53 -21.60 13.24
CA PHE A 12 -24.39 -22.61 14.29
C PHE A 12 -24.16 -24.06 13.80
N ILE A 13 -24.11 -24.35 12.48
CA ILE A 13 -24.19 -25.76 12.03
C ILE A 13 -23.07 -26.21 11.07
N ILE A 14 -22.22 -25.32 10.54
CA ILE A 14 -21.04 -25.79 9.80
C ILE A 14 -19.92 -26.09 10.77
N ASP A 15 -19.92 -27.32 11.27
CA ASP A 15 -18.73 -27.94 11.83
C ASP A 15 -17.74 -28.15 10.67
N SER A 16 -16.72 -27.28 10.60
CA SER A 16 -15.68 -27.33 9.57
C SER A 16 -15.04 -28.72 9.49
N GLU A 17 -15.01 -29.48 10.59
CA GLU A 17 -14.48 -30.84 10.66
C GLU A 17 -15.40 -31.90 10.03
N LYS A 18 -16.70 -31.61 9.82
CA LYS A 18 -17.68 -32.58 9.30
C LYS A 18 -18.11 -32.41 7.84
N ILE A 19 -17.78 -31.30 7.19
CA ILE A 19 -18.07 -31.08 5.75
C ILE A 19 -17.60 -32.25 4.87
N ILE A 20 -18.47 -32.74 3.99
CA ILE A 20 -18.18 -33.79 3.00
C ILE A 20 -18.30 -33.31 1.55
N LEU A 21 -17.74 -34.06 0.60
CA LEU A 21 -17.67 -33.66 -0.81
C LEU A 21 -19.05 -33.42 -1.46
N SER A 22 -20.05 -34.23 -1.13
CA SER A 22 -21.39 -34.08 -1.71
C SER A 22 -22.05 -32.76 -1.35
N GLU A 23 -21.75 -32.21 -0.18
CA GLU A 23 -22.28 -30.94 0.30
C GLU A 23 -21.67 -29.74 -0.43
N LEU A 24 -20.43 -29.88 -0.94
CA LEU A 24 -19.77 -28.81 -1.69
C LEU A 24 -20.44 -28.51 -3.04
N LYS A 25 -21.40 -29.34 -3.49
CA LYS A 25 -22.20 -29.06 -4.69
C LYS A 25 -23.35 -28.09 -4.40
N ASP A 26 -23.66 -27.85 -3.14
CA ASP A 26 -24.73 -26.95 -2.71
C ASP A 26 -24.22 -25.49 -2.64
N HIS A 27 -24.97 -24.58 -3.25
CA HIS A 27 -24.65 -23.17 -3.25
C HIS A 27 -24.80 -22.54 -1.85
N ASP A 28 -25.75 -23.00 -1.04
CA ASP A 28 -25.97 -22.47 0.30
C ASP A 28 -24.82 -22.84 1.23
N ILE A 29 -24.24 -24.03 1.05
CA ILE A 29 -23.00 -24.45 1.74
C ILE A 29 -21.83 -23.55 1.37
N TYR A 30 -21.70 -23.17 0.09
CA TYR A 30 -20.68 -22.21 -0.32
C TYR A 30 -20.85 -20.85 0.37
N LEU A 31 -22.08 -20.32 0.43
CA LEU A 31 -22.34 -19.02 1.08
C LEU A 31 -22.02 -19.06 2.57
N ALA A 32 -22.44 -20.12 3.27
CA ALA A 32 -22.14 -20.29 4.69
C ALA A 32 -20.64 -20.46 4.95
N LEU A 33 -19.92 -21.18 4.08
CA LEU A 33 -18.46 -21.28 4.13
C LEU A 33 -17.78 -19.94 3.87
N HIS A 34 -18.27 -19.16 2.92
CA HIS A 34 -17.75 -17.83 2.64
C HIS A 34 -17.85 -16.92 3.88
N ASP A 35 -19.01 -16.90 4.53
CA ASP A 35 -19.23 -16.12 5.75
C ASP A 35 -18.34 -16.62 6.91
N LEU A 36 -18.17 -17.94 7.05
CA LEU A 36 -17.24 -18.54 8.01
C LEU A 36 -15.80 -18.08 7.77
N VAL A 37 -15.32 -18.08 6.52
CA VAL A 37 -13.96 -17.62 6.20
C VAL A 37 -13.76 -16.16 6.57
N LEU A 38 -14.74 -15.28 6.29
CA LEU A 38 -14.65 -13.89 6.72
C LEU A 38 -14.65 -13.74 8.25
N SER A 39 -15.36 -14.62 8.96
CA SER A 39 -15.33 -14.62 10.43
C SER A 39 -13.95 -14.99 11.00
N PHE A 40 -13.21 -15.90 10.37
CA PHE A 40 -11.84 -16.23 10.77
C PHE A 40 -10.88 -15.04 10.64
N ASP A 41 -11.06 -14.22 9.61
CA ASP A 41 -10.27 -13.00 9.42
C ASP A 41 -10.45 -12.03 10.59
N LEU A 42 -11.71 -11.77 10.94
CA LEU A 42 -12.12 -10.87 12.02
C LEU A 42 -11.70 -11.38 13.40
N ALA A 43 -11.81 -12.70 13.64
CA ALA A 43 -11.47 -13.32 14.91
C ALA A 43 -9.95 -13.60 15.06
N GLY A 44 -9.17 -13.51 13.98
CA GLY A 44 -7.75 -13.84 13.99
C GLY A 44 -7.46 -15.35 14.10
N GLU A 45 -8.40 -16.20 13.69
CA GLU A 45 -8.32 -17.66 13.82
C GLU A 45 -7.47 -18.30 12.71
N ILE A 46 -6.15 -18.05 12.77
CA ILE A 46 -5.17 -18.53 11.78
C ILE A 46 -5.17 -20.06 11.66
N GLY A 47 -5.28 -20.77 12.78
CA GLY A 47 -5.28 -22.23 12.81
C GLY A 47 -6.50 -22.85 12.13
N GLU A 48 -7.69 -22.33 12.45
CA GLU A 48 -8.97 -22.76 11.85
C GLU A 48 -8.99 -22.50 10.34
N ALA A 49 -8.50 -21.33 9.92
CA ALA A 49 -8.36 -21.01 8.50
C ALA A 49 -7.46 -22.02 7.76
N GLN A 50 -6.32 -22.40 8.37
CA GLN A 50 -5.44 -23.41 7.77
C GLN A 50 -6.07 -24.80 7.75
N GLY A 51 -6.78 -25.19 8.82
CA GLY A 51 -7.51 -26.45 8.91
C GLY A 51 -8.54 -26.57 7.79
N LEU A 52 -9.37 -25.54 7.62
CA LEU A 52 -10.38 -25.48 6.56
C LEU A 52 -9.74 -25.46 5.16
N TYR A 53 -8.64 -24.73 4.96
CA TYR A 53 -7.91 -24.74 3.67
C TYR A 53 -7.45 -26.15 3.29
N ASN A 54 -6.82 -26.86 4.22
CA ASN A 54 -6.32 -28.22 3.99
C ASN A 54 -7.48 -29.17 3.63
N LYS A 55 -8.58 -29.06 4.38
CA LYS A 55 -9.75 -29.90 4.18
C LYS A 55 -10.44 -29.64 2.85
N LEU A 56 -10.75 -28.38 2.52
CA LEU A 56 -11.37 -28.02 1.25
C LEU A 56 -10.48 -28.40 0.06
N THR A 57 -9.16 -28.20 0.17
CA THR A 57 -8.21 -28.63 -0.86
C THR A 57 -8.28 -30.14 -1.10
N LEU A 58 -8.36 -30.96 -0.04
CA LEU A 58 -8.48 -32.41 -0.16
C LEU A 58 -9.79 -32.82 -0.83
N LEU A 59 -10.92 -32.25 -0.38
CA LEU A 59 -12.24 -32.55 -0.94
C LEU A 59 -12.30 -32.16 -2.43
N LEU A 60 -11.83 -30.96 -2.78
CA LEU A 60 -11.87 -30.46 -4.16
C LEU A 60 -10.90 -31.19 -5.10
N LYS A 61 -9.81 -31.79 -4.59
CA LYS A 61 -8.96 -32.70 -5.39
C LYS A 61 -9.69 -34.01 -5.73
N GLY A 62 -10.57 -34.47 -4.85
CA GLY A 62 -11.43 -35.63 -5.08
C GLY A 62 -12.69 -35.32 -5.91
N ALA A 63 -12.96 -34.03 -6.18
CA ALA A 63 -14.05 -33.64 -7.05
C ALA A 63 -13.72 -34.06 -8.49
N GLY A 64 -14.50 -35.01 -9.02
CA GLY A 64 -14.38 -35.45 -10.42
C GLY A 64 -14.78 -34.36 -11.42
N SER A 65 -14.75 -34.71 -12.71
CA SER A 65 -15.13 -33.82 -13.82
C SER A 65 -16.56 -33.27 -13.72
N ASP A 66 -17.44 -33.96 -13.00
CA ASP A 66 -18.86 -33.63 -12.88
C ASP A 66 -19.14 -32.49 -11.87
N PHE A 67 -18.09 -31.89 -11.30
CA PHE A 67 -18.24 -30.75 -10.41
C PHE A 67 -18.47 -29.46 -11.22
N ASP A 68 -19.44 -28.65 -10.79
CA ASP A 68 -19.76 -27.37 -11.44
C ASP A 68 -18.53 -26.45 -11.46
N GLN A 69 -18.09 -26.09 -12.67
CA GLN A 69 -16.90 -25.28 -12.89
C GLN A 69 -17.04 -23.86 -12.36
N GLU A 70 -18.25 -23.29 -12.35
CA GLU A 70 -18.49 -21.96 -11.78
C GLU A 70 -18.29 -22.01 -10.27
N LEU A 71 -18.91 -23.00 -9.61
CA LEU A 71 -18.80 -23.21 -8.18
C LEU A 71 -17.37 -23.56 -7.76
N LEU A 72 -16.65 -24.35 -8.55
CA LEU A 72 -15.23 -24.62 -8.35
C LEU A 72 -14.40 -23.33 -8.39
N GLY A 73 -14.71 -22.41 -9.31
CA GLY A 73 -14.09 -21.10 -9.37
C GLY A 73 -14.32 -20.27 -8.10
N LYS A 74 -15.53 -20.36 -7.52
CA LYS A 74 -15.87 -19.72 -6.24
C LYS A 74 -15.09 -20.32 -5.07
N TYR A 75 -14.97 -21.64 -5.00
CA TYR A 75 -14.14 -22.31 -3.98
C TYR A 75 -12.64 -22.01 -4.11
N LYS A 76 -12.11 -21.91 -5.34
CA LYS A 76 -10.71 -21.51 -5.55
C LYS A 76 -10.42 -20.12 -4.97
N LYS A 77 -11.35 -19.17 -5.11
CA LYS A 77 -11.23 -17.86 -4.46
C LYS A 77 -11.27 -17.98 -2.93
N LEU A 78 -12.14 -18.84 -2.40
CA LEU A 78 -12.22 -19.07 -0.97
C LEU A 78 -10.91 -19.65 -0.39
N LEU A 79 -10.27 -20.58 -1.11
CA LEU A 79 -8.96 -21.12 -0.74
C LEU A 79 -7.89 -20.01 -0.69
N VAL A 80 -7.89 -19.09 -1.65
CA VAL A 80 -6.99 -17.92 -1.63
C VAL A 80 -7.20 -17.08 -0.37
N LEU A 81 -8.46 -16.77 -0.03
CA LEU A 81 -8.77 -15.99 1.18
C LEU A 81 -8.23 -16.68 2.43
N LEU A 82 -8.47 -17.99 2.57
CA LEU A 82 -7.96 -18.78 3.68
C LEU A 82 -6.44 -18.72 3.78
N GLN A 83 -5.71 -18.81 2.66
CA GLN A 83 -4.25 -18.70 2.66
C GLN A 83 -3.73 -17.31 3.07
N PHE A 84 -4.46 -16.23 2.75
CA PHE A 84 -4.12 -14.90 3.26
C PHE A 84 -4.44 -14.76 4.76
N ILE A 85 -5.52 -15.35 5.25
CA ILE A 85 -5.85 -15.34 6.68
C ILE A 85 -4.80 -16.15 7.46
N SER A 86 -4.40 -17.31 6.94
CA SER A 86 -3.37 -18.16 7.53
C SER A 86 -1.96 -17.89 6.98
N LEU A 87 -1.69 -16.64 6.56
CA LEU A 87 -0.40 -16.24 5.97
C LEU A 87 0.83 -16.70 6.79
N PRO A 88 0.83 -16.60 8.15
CA PRO A 88 1.96 -17.04 8.97
C PRO A 88 2.32 -18.52 8.88
N LEU A 89 1.40 -19.35 8.35
CA LEU A 89 1.57 -20.78 8.19
C LEU A 89 1.90 -21.19 6.74
N GLN A 90 2.01 -20.22 5.82
CA GLN A 90 2.34 -20.48 4.41
C GLN A 90 3.85 -20.51 4.16
N THR A 91 4.25 -21.28 3.14
CA THR A 91 5.64 -21.30 2.65
C THR A 91 5.95 -20.07 1.81
N ASP A 92 7.24 -19.75 1.65
CA ASP A 92 7.71 -18.62 0.85
C ASP A 92 7.21 -18.67 -0.60
N GLU A 93 7.12 -19.87 -1.20
CA GLU A 93 6.61 -20.07 -2.56
C GLU A 93 5.13 -19.73 -2.67
N VAL A 94 4.34 -20.15 -1.68
CA VAL A 94 2.91 -19.86 -1.61
C VAL A 94 2.70 -18.36 -1.42
N ILE A 95 3.43 -17.73 -0.49
CA ILE A 95 3.37 -16.28 -0.26
C ILE A 95 3.71 -15.53 -1.54
N SER A 96 4.80 -15.90 -2.22
CA SER A 96 5.20 -15.31 -3.50
C SER A 96 4.07 -15.38 -4.53
N LYS A 97 3.44 -16.55 -4.68
CA LYS A 97 2.31 -16.76 -5.59
C LYS A 97 1.09 -15.92 -5.20
N LEU A 98 0.75 -15.86 -3.92
CA LEU A 98 -0.39 -15.07 -3.43
C LEU A 98 -0.23 -13.59 -3.80
N PHE A 99 0.94 -13.01 -3.54
CA PHE A 99 1.20 -11.59 -3.82
C PHE A 99 1.43 -11.28 -5.31
N LYS A 100 1.80 -12.27 -6.12
CA LYS A 100 2.02 -12.10 -7.57
C LYS A 100 0.73 -12.22 -8.39
N GLU A 101 -0.20 -13.07 -7.96
CA GLU A 101 -1.33 -13.50 -8.79
C GLU A 101 -2.71 -13.37 -8.14
N ASN A 102 -2.79 -13.22 -6.81
CA ASN A 102 -4.05 -13.36 -6.07
C ASN A 102 -4.30 -12.25 -5.03
N LEU A 103 -3.51 -11.17 -5.05
CA LEU A 103 -3.59 -10.10 -4.07
C LEU A 103 -4.93 -9.36 -4.16
N LEU A 104 -5.45 -9.13 -5.38
CA LEU A 104 -6.70 -8.40 -5.54
C LEU A 104 -7.89 -9.19 -5.00
N ILE A 105 -7.84 -10.53 -5.02
CA ILE A 105 -8.89 -11.37 -4.45
C ILE A 105 -9.05 -11.05 -2.96
N ALA A 106 -7.95 -11.03 -2.19
CA ALA A 106 -7.99 -10.73 -0.77
C ALA A 106 -8.50 -9.31 -0.48
N ILE A 107 -7.95 -8.30 -1.17
CA ILE A 107 -8.31 -6.89 -0.96
C ILE A 107 -9.78 -6.65 -1.31
N TYR A 108 -10.30 -7.22 -2.41
CA TYR A 108 -11.70 -7.04 -2.80
C TYR A 108 -12.71 -7.68 -1.85
N HIS A 109 -12.29 -8.68 -1.06
CA HIS A 109 -13.12 -9.29 -0.01
C HIS A 109 -12.88 -8.65 1.37
N GLY A 110 -12.10 -7.57 1.45
CA GLY A 110 -11.90 -6.80 2.67
C GLY A 110 -10.91 -7.42 3.66
N ILE A 111 -10.10 -8.40 3.25
CA ILE A 111 -9.05 -8.96 4.10
C ILE A 111 -7.99 -7.88 4.35
N ASP A 112 -7.64 -7.65 5.62
CA ASP A 112 -6.56 -6.75 6.00
C ASP A 112 -5.19 -7.40 5.77
N VAL A 113 -4.76 -7.44 4.51
CA VAL A 113 -3.49 -8.06 4.10
C VAL A 113 -2.30 -7.41 4.82
N LYS A 114 -2.31 -6.09 5.08
CA LYS A 114 -1.23 -5.41 5.81
C LYS A 114 -1.14 -5.96 7.24
N GLY A 115 -2.27 -6.02 7.94
CA GLY A 115 -2.35 -6.59 9.29
C GLY A 115 -1.89 -8.05 9.36
N LYS A 116 -2.16 -8.86 8.32
CA LYS A 116 -1.65 -10.25 8.26
C LYS A 116 -0.14 -10.33 8.11
N ILE A 117 0.47 -9.43 7.32
CA ILE A 117 1.93 -9.34 7.20
C ILE A 117 2.54 -8.90 8.54
N GLU A 118 1.96 -7.88 9.18
CA GLU A 118 2.40 -7.40 10.50
C GLU A 118 2.38 -8.52 11.54
N LEU A 119 1.27 -9.26 11.59
CA LEU A 119 1.12 -10.40 12.48
C LEU A 119 2.17 -11.49 12.21
N TYR A 120 2.45 -11.77 10.94
CA TYR A 120 3.51 -12.71 10.56
C TYR A 120 4.88 -12.24 11.04
N ILE A 121 5.24 -10.98 10.83
CA ILE A 121 6.50 -10.42 11.32
C ILE A 121 6.60 -10.52 12.85
N MET A 122 5.50 -10.23 13.56
CA MET A 122 5.44 -10.33 15.02
C MET A 122 5.67 -11.77 15.52
N PHE A 123 5.06 -12.78 14.88
CA PHE A 123 5.19 -14.18 15.31
C PHE A 123 6.63 -14.70 15.34
N PHE A 124 7.49 -14.24 14.41
CA PHE A 124 8.85 -14.77 14.26
C PHE A 124 9.94 -13.84 14.84
N SER A 125 9.58 -12.62 15.25
CA SER A 125 10.33 -11.72 16.15
C SER A 125 11.83 -11.48 15.87
N THR A 126 12.33 -11.81 14.68
CA THR A 126 13.72 -11.59 14.27
C THR A 126 13.77 -10.63 13.09
N ASN A 127 14.71 -9.68 13.12
CA ASN A 127 14.89 -8.70 12.05
C ASN A 127 15.19 -9.41 10.71
N ASP A 128 16.03 -10.45 10.73
CA ASP A 128 16.39 -11.22 9.54
C ASP A 128 15.16 -11.85 8.86
N PHE A 129 14.22 -12.37 9.67
CA PHE A 129 12.98 -12.93 9.16
C PHE A 129 12.11 -11.84 8.48
N ALA A 130 11.93 -10.70 9.14
CA ALA A 130 11.14 -9.60 8.62
C ALA A 130 11.70 -9.10 7.28
N GLU A 131 13.02 -8.90 7.20
CA GLU A 131 13.70 -8.48 5.98
C GLU A 131 13.57 -9.50 4.85
N ARG A 132 13.67 -10.80 5.17
CA ARG A 132 13.47 -11.89 4.20
C ARG A 132 12.05 -11.89 3.65
N LEU A 133 11.04 -11.85 4.53
CA LEU A 133 9.63 -11.81 4.13
C LEU A 133 9.32 -10.58 3.28
N SER A 134 9.80 -9.40 3.69
CA SER A 134 9.65 -8.16 2.93
C SER A 134 10.25 -8.27 1.53
N ARG A 135 11.44 -8.84 1.38
CA ARG A 135 12.06 -9.06 0.05
C ARG A 135 11.20 -9.96 -0.84
N ILE A 136 10.64 -11.05 -0.29
CA ILE A 136 9.76 -11.96 -1.04
C ILE A 136 8.52 -11.21 -1.54
N ILE A 137 7.84 -10.49 -0.65
CA ILE A 137 6.60 -9.79 -1.01
C ILE A 137 6.88 -8.64 -1.98
N LEU A 138 7.90 -7.82 -1.74
CA LEU A 138 8.26 -6.70 -2.62
C LEU A 138 8.64 -7.18 -4.03
N LYS A 139 9.41 -8.27 -4.13
CA LYS A 139 9.71 -8.89 -5.43
C LYS A 139 8.41 -9.35 -6.11
N SER A 140 7.52 -10.01 -5.38
CA SER A 140 6.26 -10.53 -5.92
C SER A 140 5.35 -9.40 -6.41
N LEU A 141 5.26 -8.29 -5.68
CA LEU A 141 4.52 -7.09 -6.08
C LEU A 141 5.10 -6.46 -7.36
N SER A 142 6.43 -6.46 -7.53
CA SER A 142 7.08 -5.94 -8.75
C SER A 142 6.81 -6.82 -9.99
N GLU A 143 6.46 -8.09 -9.78
CA GLU A 143 6.14 -9.05 -10.83
C GLU A 143 4.62 -9.26 -11.00
N ASN A 144 3.78 -8.62 -10.18
CA ASN A 144 2.34 -8.83 -10.15
C ASN A 144 1.68 -8.43 -11.49
N SER A 145 0.83 -9.32 -12.01
CA SER A 145 0.16 -9.20 -13.32
C SER A 145 -1.35 -8.98 -13.22
N GLU A 146 -1.88 -8.77 -12.02
CA GLU A 146 -3.29 -8.45 -11.81
C GLU A 146 -3.60 -7.03 -12.31
N ARG A 147 -4.80 -6.82 -12.86
CA ARG A 147 -5.23 -5.56 -13.49
C ARG A 147 -6.17 -4.78 -12.57
N ILE A 148 -5.95 -3.46 -12.46
CA ILE A 148 -6.83 -2.52 -11.75
C ILE A 148 -7.17 -1.36 -12.70
N GLY A 149 -8.44 -1.21 -13.06
CA GLY A 149 -8.86 -0.20 -14.04
C GLY A 149 -8.86 -0.70 -15.49
N GLY A 150 -9.63 0.01 -16.31
CA GLY A 150 -9.79 -0.28 -17.74
C GLY A 150 -8.87 0.52 -18.68
N LYS A 151 -8.28 1.62 -18.21
CA LYS A 151 -7.50 2.57 -19.03
C LYS A 151 -6.00 2.39 -18.81
N SER A 152 -5.22 2.59 -19.87
CA SER A 152 -3.75 2.57 -19.79
C SER A 152 -3.20 3.69 -18.92
N LEU A 153 -2.03 3.47 -18.31
CA LEU A 153 -1.36 4.39 -17.41
C LEU A 153 -0.34 5.25 -18.16
N GLU A 154 -0.40 6.56 -17.94
CA GLU A 154 0.62 7.50 -18.40
C GLU A 154 1.63 7.71 -17.27
N ILE A 155 2.81 7.09 -17.36
CA ILE A 155 3.84 7.13 -16.32
C ILE A 155 5.01 7.99 -16.79
N LYS A 156 5.45 8.92 -15.94
CA LYS A 156 6.59 9.80 -16.24
C LYS A 156 7.84 8.98 -16.55
N GLY A 157 8.48 9.29 -17.69
CA GLY A 157 9.69 8.60 -18.16
C GLY A 157 9.41 7.43 -19.11
N GLU A 158 8.16 6.97 -19.21
CA GLU A 158 7.78 5.94 -20.18
C GLU A 158 7.37 6.56 -21.51
N LEU A 159 7.83 5.96 -22.61
CA LEU A 159 7.52 6.45 -23.97
C LEU A 159 6.10 6.06 -24.43
N LYS A 160 5.53 5.02 -23.83
CA LYS A 160 4.23 4.47 -24.21
C LYS A 160 3.36 4.30 -22.97
N PRO A 161 2.03 4.46 -23.11
CA PRO A 161 1.10 4.08 -22.06
C PRO A 161 1.30 2.61 -21.68
N LEU A 162 1.28 2.32 -20.38
CA LEU A 162 1.44 0.96 -19.86
C LEU A 162 0.09 0.35 -19.50
N ASP A 163 0.00 -0.98 -19.51
CA ASP A 163 -1.18 -1.67 -18.99
C ASP A 163 -1.39 -1.36 -17.50
N PRO A 164 -2.65 -1.26 -17.03
CA PRO A 164 -2.96 -0.88 -15.66
C PRO A 164 -2.83 -2.08 -14.70
N LEU A 165 -1.63 -2.66 -14.66
CA LEU A 165 -1.25 -3.77 -13.78
C LEU A 165 -0.78 -3.24 -12.42
N VAL A 166 -0.92 -4.03 -11.36
CA VAL A 166 -0.47 -3.67 -9.99
C VAL A 166 0.97 -3.17 -9.99
N LYS A 167 1.91 -3.88 -10.65
CA LYS A 167 3.31 -3.46 -10.73
C LYS A 167 3.50 -2.09 -11.39
N ASN A 168 2.67 -1.75 -12.37
CA ASN A 168 2.75 -0.47 -13.09
C ASN A 168 2.11 0.66 -12.27
N TRP A 169 1.07 0.38 -11.48
CA TRP A 169 0.52 1.32 -10.51
C TRP A 169 1.53 1.68 -9.42
N LEU A 170 2.26 0.68 -8.89
CA LEU A 170 3.36 0.94 -7.95
C LEU A 170 4.45 1.80 -8.61
N LYS A 171 4.80 1.52 -9.87
CA LYS A 171 5.75 2.35 -10.63
C LYS A 171 5.28 3.79 -10.81
N ASP A 172 3.99 4.00 -11.10
CA ASP A 172 3.39 5.34 -11.19
C ASP A 172 3.53 6.09 -9.86
N TYR A 173 3.15 5.47 -8.74
CA TYR A 173 3.29 6.05 -7.39
C TYR A 173 4.74 6.39 -7.03
N ILE A 174 5.67 5.47 -7.33
CA ILE A 174 7.11 5.66 -7.11
C ILE A 174 7.64 6.87 -7.88
N ASN A 175 7.26 7.01 -9.15
CA ASN A 175 7.69 8.10 -10.02
C ASN A 175 7.00 9.44 -9.74
N PHE A 176 5.80 9.39 -9.15
CA PHE A 176 5.07 10.58 -8.71
C PHE A 176 5.71 11.22 -7.48
N SER A 177 6.25 10.40 -6.57
CA SER A 177 6.84 10.85 -5.32
C SER A 177 8.20 11.54 -5.54
N VAL A 178 8.29 12.84 -5.25
CA VAL A 178 9.50 13.66 -5.47
C VAL A 178 10.67 13.22 -4.57
N ASN A 179 10.36 12.69 -3.38
CA ASN A 179 11.36 12.23 -2.42
C ASN A 179 11.20 10.72 -2.17
N TYR A 180 12.20 9.95 -2.60
CA TYR A 180 12.22 8.50 -2.40
C TYR A 180 12.45 8.10 -0.94
N ARG A 181 12.93 9.02 -0.07
CA ARG A 181 13.25 8.74 1.34
C ARG A 181 12.07 8.87 2.29
N ILE A 182 11.03 9.60 1.91
CA ILE A 182 9.86 9.86 2.76
C ILE A 182 8.62 9.48 1.96
N ARG A 183 8.05 8.32 2.27
CA ARG A 183 6.77 7.87 1.71
C ARG A 183 5.80 7.63 2.85
N ASP A 184 5.25 8.73 3.30
CA ASP A 184 4.26 8.81 4.38
C ASP A 184 2.83 8.93 3.82
N ASP A 185 1.86 8.98 4.72
CA ASP A 185 0.45 9.18 4.38
C ASP A 185 0.20 10.50 3.64
N LEU A 186 1.03 11.52 3.86
CA LEU A 186 0.96 12.78 3.11
C LEU A 186 1.30 12.55 1.63
N SER A 187 2.38 11.84 1.33
CA SER A 187 2.78 11.51 -0.04
C SER A 187 1.71 10.70 -0.77
N LEU A 188 1.11 9.72 -0.09
CA LEU A 188 -0.04 8.97 -0.61
C LEU A 188 -1.24 9.89 -0.86
N SER A 189 -1.60 10.76 0.08
CA SER A 189 -2.70 11.71 -0.07
C SER A 189 -2.50 12.64 -1.27
N ILE A 190 -1.29 13.18 -1.45
CA ILE A 190 -0.96 14.01 -2.61
C ILE A 190 -1.13 13.20 -3.90
N TYR A 191 -0.60 11.97 -3.94
CA TYR A 191 -0.73 11.09 -5.12
C TYR A 191 -2.20 10.84 -5.49
N ILE A 192 -3.03 10.44 -4.53
CA ILE A 192 -4.45 10.15 -4.77
C ILE A 192 -5.20 11.38 -5.30
N ASN A 193 -4.90 12.57 -4.78
CA ASN A 193 -5.59 13.80 -5.17
C ASN A 193 -5.10 14.40 -6.50
N GLN A 194 -3.81 14.22 -6.84
CA GLN A 194 -3.18 14.94 -7.94
C GLN A 194 -2.92 14.07 -9.18
N SER A 195 -2.75 12.75 -9.03
CA SER A 195 -2.46 11.85 -10.16
C SER A 195 -3.60 11.84 -11.18
N LYS A 196 -3.25 12.04 -12.47
CA LYS A 196 -4.20 11.93 -13.59
C LYS A 196 -4.69 10.50 -13.78
N ASN A 197 -3.87 9.50 -13.47
CA ASN A 197 -4.24 8.09 -13.58
C ASN A 197 -5.30 7.75 -12.52
N ILE A 198 -5.12 8.20 -11.28
CA ILE A 198 -6.07 7.95 -10.17
C ILE A 198 -7.45 8.56 -10.44
N LYS A 199 -7.51 9.77 -11.00
CA LYS A 199 -8.78 10.46 -11.33
C LYS A 199 -9.68 9.69 -12.32
N GLN A 200 -9.15 8.68 -12.99
CA GLN A 200 -9.88 7.86 -13.95
C GLN A 200 -10.46 6.58 -13.36
N LEU A 201 -10.13 6.27 -12.10
CA LEU A 201 -10.58 5.08 -11.40
C LEU A 201 -11.94 5.31 -10.70
N SER A 202 -12.67 4.22 -10.49
CA SER A 202 -13.80 4.20 -9.57
C SER A 202 -13.33 4.28 -8.11
N LYS A 203 -14.23 4.69 -7.22
CA LYS A 203 -13.93 4.77 -5.77
C LYS A 203 -13.36 3.47 -5.21
N LYS A 204 -13.96 2.32 -5.58
CA LYS A 204 -13.51 0.99 -5.14
C LYS A 204 -12.10 0.65 -5.64
N GLU A 205 -11.76 1.01 -6.88
CA GLU A 205 -10.41 0.81 -7.41
C GLU A 205 -9.39 1.72 -6.71
N VAL A 206 -9.76 2.95 -6.37
CA VAL A 206 -8.90 3.86 -5.58
C VAL A 206 -8.61 3.26 -4.20
N GLU A 207 -9.62 2.70 -3.52
CA GLU A 207 -9.45 2.03 -2.22
C GLU A 207 -8.47 0.85 -2.31
N VAL A 208 -8.56 0.05 -3.38
CA VAL A 208 -7.62 -1.06 -3.65
C VAL A 208 -6.20 -0.55 -3.85
N ILE A 209 -6.01 0.50 -4.65
CA ILE A 209 -4.68 1.10 -4.88
C ILE A 209 -4.08 1.62 -3.58
N ILE A 210 -4.89 2.28 -2.74
CA ILE A 210 -4.48 2.74 -1.41
C ILE A 210 -4.00 1.57 -0.56
N ALA A 211 -4.74 0.46 -0.52
CA ALA A 211 -4.35 -0.73 0.24
C ALA A 211 -3.01 -1.31 -0.24
N ILE A 212 -2.83 -1.43 -1.56
CA ILE A 212 -1.58 -1.94 -2.16
C ILE A 212 -0.39 -1.03 -1.85
N ILE A 213 -0.56 0.29 -1.98
CA ILE A 213 0.52 1.25 -1.67
C ILE A 213 0.86 1.22 -0.18
N LYS A 214 -0.11 1.08 0.71
CA LYS A 214 0.14 0.93 2.15
C LYS A 214 0.95 -0.32 2.48
N ILE A 215 0.62 -1.46 1.85
CA ILE A 215 1.43 -2.69 1.98
C ILE A 215 2.86 -2.42 1.49
N TYR A 216 3.02 -1.83 0.31
CA TYR A 216 4.32 -1.53 -0.27
C TYR A 216 5.17 -0.59 0.61
N ASN A 217 4.57 0.47 1.14
CA ASN A 217 5.25 1.43 2.03
C ASN A 217 5.65 0.79 3.35
N PHE A 218 4.77 -0.01 3.96
CA PHE A 218 5.05 -0.75 5.19
C PHE A 218 6.28 -1.66 5.05
N LEU A 219 6.36 -2.40 3.93
CA LEU A 219 7.47 -3.32 3.67
C LEU A 219 8.80 -2.62 3.39
N HIS A 220 8.78 -1.44 2.77
CA HIS A 220 9.99 -0.66 2.48
C HIS A 220 10.48 0.18 3.68
N PHE A 221 9.56 0.66 4.52
CA PHE A 221 9.84 1.62 5.59
C PHE A 221 9.21 1.19 6.93
N PRO A 222 9.57 0.01 7.48
CA PRO A 222 8.95 -0.52 8.69
C PRO A 222 9.11 0.40 9.91
N SER A 223 10.12 1.27 9.92
CA SER A 223 10.37 2.23 11.00
C SER A 223 9.55 3.52 10.90
N ALA A 224 9.04 3.88 9.72
CA ALA A 224 8.37 5.17 9.50
C ALA A 224 7.01 5.26 10.21
N GLU A 225 6.34 4.13 10.42
CA GLU A 225 5.07 4.08 11.16
C GLU A 225 5.24 4.22 12.68
N LYS A 226 6.43 3.91 13.23
CA LYS A 226 6.71 4.00 14.68
C LYS A 226 7.04 5.41 15.17
N SER A 227 7.19 6.37 14.25
CA SER A 227 7.29 7.79 14.59
C SER A 227 5.91 8.32 14.97
N GLU A 228 5.38 7.86 16.10
CA GLU A 228 4.40 8.65 16.83
C GLU A 228 5.04 10.02 17.04
N VAL A 229 4.42 11.05 16.46
CA VAL A 229 4.77 12.44 16.75
C VAL A 229 4.52 12.58 18.25
N LYS A 230 5.59 12.43 19.06
CA LYS A 230 5.54 12.77 20.48
C LYS A 230 5.00 14.19 20.51
N ALA A 231 3.76 14.35 20.95
CA ALA A 231 3.14 15.65 21.08
C ALA A 231 4.11 16.48 21.91
N THR A 232 4.77 17.46 21.29
CA THR A 232 5.90 18.17 21.91
C THR A 232 5.45 19.08 23.05
N GLY A 233 4.23 18.94 23.58
CA GLY A 233 3.64 19.82 24.58
C GLY A 233 3.49 21.26 24.12
N HIS A 234 3.86 21.58 22.88
CA HIS A 234 3.68 22.89 22.30
C HIS A 234 2.21 22.97 21.88
N VAL A 235 1.36 23.37 22.83
CA VAL A 235 0.07 23.99 22.51
C VAL A 235 0.40 25.05 21.47
N PRO A 236 -0.19 25.01 20.26
CA PRO A 236 -0.03 26.12 19.34
C PRO A 236 -0.51 27.34 20.10
N THR A 237 0.41 28.24 20.45
CA THR A 237 0.03 29.58 20.88
C THR A 237 -0.80 30.09 19.73
N ILE A 238 -2.12 30.07 19.91
CA ILE A 238 -3.05 30.81 19.07
C ILE A 238 -2.54 32.23 19.28
N VAL A 239 -1.71 32.70 18.36
CA VAL A 239 -1.45 34.12 18.21
C VAL A 239 -2.83 34.63 17.86
N SER A 240 -3.54 35.05 18.91
CA SER A 240 -4.72 35.87 18.84
C SER A 240 -4.28 37.05 18.02
N SER A 241 -4.46 36.91 16.71
CA SER A 241 -4.56 38.02 15.81
C SER A 241 -5.76 38.74 16.36
N GLN A 242 -5.50 39.76 17.16
CA GLN A 242 -6.48 40.76 17.52
C GLN A 242 -7.15 41.14 16.20
N GLN A 243 -8.34 40.60 15.97
CA GLN A 243 -9.26 41.14 15.00
C GLN A 243 -9.56 42.53 15.55
N LYS A 244 -8.77 43.49 15.08
CA LYS A 244 -9.15 44.88 15.10
C LYS A 244 -10.46 44.91 14.33
N VAL A 245 -11.56 44.97 15.06
CA VAL A 245 -12.88 45.26 14.53
C VAL A 245 -12.71 46.59 13.80
N VAL A 246 -12.64 46.52 12.47
CA VAL A 246 -12.73 47.70 11.63
C VAL A 246 -14.21 48.03 11.61
N GLU A 247 -14.59 49.05 12.39
CA GLU A 247 -15.83 49.78 12.14
C GLU A 247 -15.77 50.30 10.71
N ILE A 248 -16.64 49.75 9.86
CA ILE A 248 -16.84 50.22 8.50
C ILE A 248 -17.70 51.47 8.61
N ASP A 249 -17.04 52.62 8.64
CA ASP A 249 -17.72 53.89 8.44
C ASP A 249 -18.08 54.05 6.96
N LYS A 250 -19.30 54.54 6.72
CA LYS A 250 -19.89 54.72 5.39
C LYS A 250 -19.35 56.00 4.76
N SER A 251 -18.11 55.99 4.32
CA SER A 251 -17.63 56.95 3.33
C SER A 251 -16.55 56.29 2.49
N GLY A 252 -16.90 56.00 1.23
CA GLY A 252 -15.97 55.41 0.28
C GLY A 252 -14.80 56.36 0.04
N ASP A 253 -13.60 55.87 0.34
CA ASP A 253 -12.39 56.31 -0.34
C ASP A 253 -11.31 55.22 -0.32
N ILE A 254 -10.64 55.11 -1.46
CA ILE A 254 -9.73 54.03 -1.84
C ILE A 254 -8.35 54.29 -1.21
N PHE A 255 -7.90 53.40 -0.32
CA PHE A 255 -6.50 53.38 0.14
C PHE A 255 -5.73 52.20 -0.45
N LYS A 256 -4.73 52.51 -1.30
CA LYS A 256 -3.68 51.60 -1.75
C LYS A 256 -2.68 51.37 -0.60
N PRO A 257 -2.33 50.13 -0.22
CA PRO A 257 -1.20 49.91 0.66
C PRO A 257 0.10 49.83 -0.15
N ALA A 258 1.09 50.63 0.27
CA ALA A 258 2.45 50.63 -0.23
C ALA A 258 3.19 49.36 0.24
N VAL A 259 3.67 48.57 -0.72
CA VAL A 259 4.53 47.40 -0.49
C VAL A 259 5.94 47.89 -0.18
N LYS A 260 6.39 47.78 1.07
CA LYS A 260 7.82 47.92 1.43
C LYS A 260 8.52 46.59 1.16
N ALA A 261 9.44 46.61 0.20
CA ALA A 261 10.34 45.51 -0.11
C ALA A 261 11.39 45.34 1.01
N ASN A 262 11.35 44.20 1.70
CA ASN A 262 12.43 43.78 2.59
C ASN A 262 13.44 42.93 1.80
N LYS A 263 14.64 43.50 1.63
CA LYS A 263 15.79 42.94 0.95
C LYS A 263 16.61 42.11 1.95
N ALA A 264 16.41 40.78 1.96
CA ALA A 264 17.28 39.87 2.69
C ALA A 264 18.42 39.41 1.78
N ARG A 265 19.62 39.94 2.03
CA ARG A 265 20.88 39.56 1.37
C ARG A 265 21.81 39.03 2.45
N GLY A 266 22.24 37.78 2.33
CA GLY A 266 23.39 37.26 3.09
C GLY A 266 23.13 35.96 3.84
N ALA A 267 23.36 34.82 3.17
CA ALA A 267 23.83 33.54 3.73
C ALA A 267 23.76 32.47 2.62
N ASN A 268 24.82 32.29 1.83
CA ASN A 268 24.76 31.24 0.77
C ASN A 268 26.11 30.57 0.43
N ALA A 269 27.05 30.54 1.38
CA ALA A 269 28.27 29.74 1.25
C ALA A 269 28.20 28.45 2.08
N ASN A 270 27.58 28.47 3.27
CA ASN A 270 27.54 27.30 4.16
C ASN A 270 26.55 26.22 3.71
N LYS A 271 25.47 26.57 3.00
CA LYS A 271 24.46 25.61 2.52
C LYS A 271 25.00 24.68 1.42
N ALA A 272 25.89 25.18 0.56
CA ALA A 272 26.45 24.40 -0.56
C ALA A 272 27.50 23.35 -0.13
N MET A 273 28.10 23.51 1.06
CA MET A 273 29.03 22.52 1.63
C MET A 273 28.27 21.33 2.22
N ASP A 274 27.07 21.60 2.75
CA ASP A 274 26.14 20.60 3.29
C ASP A 274 25.58 19.70 2.18
N ASP A 275 25.08 20.31 1.10
CA ASP A 275 24.50 19.61 -0.06
C ASP A 275 25.47 18.58 -0.70
N LEU A 276 26.78 18.88 -0.72
CA LEU A 276 27.79 18.01 -1.33
C LEU A 276 28.15 16.80 -0.45
N THR A 277 27.94 16.90 0.85
CA THR A 277 28.20 15.83 1.82
C THR A 277 27.03 14.85 1.80
N GLU A 278 25.80 15.36 1.83
CA GLU A 278 24.58 14.55 1.73
C GLU A 278 24.50 13.73 0.44
N LEU A 279 24.88 14.32 -0.71
CA LEU A 279 24.90 13.62 -1.99
C LEU A 279 25.93 12.48 -2.02
N ARG A 280 27.05 12.61 -1.31
CA ARG A 280 28.07 11.54 -1.24
C ARG A 280 27.62 10.39 -0.36
N GLU A 281 26.99 10.69 0.78
CA GLU A 281 26.40 9.67 1.64
C GLU A 281 25.27 8.93 0.91
N LEU A 282 24.47 9.66 0.12
CA LEU A 282 23.45 9.06 -0.74
C LEU A 282 24.06 8.11 -1.78
N ALA A 283 25.11 8.53 -2.49
CA ALA A 283 25.77 7.68 -3.48
C ALA A 283 26.36 6.40 -2.86
N ALA A 284 26.82 6.47 -1.61
CA ALA A 284 27.35 5.33 -0.87
C ALA A 284 26.28 4.29 -0.51
N GLY A 285 25.01 4.70 -0.39
CA GLY A 285 23.88 3.81 -0.13
C GLY A 285 23.46 2.93 -1.32
N TYR A 286 24.03 3.16 -2.51
CA TYR A 286 23.68 2.41 -3.72
C TYR A 286 24.79 1.44 -4.17
N PRO A 287 24.44 0.25 -4.70
CA PRO A 287 25.41 -0.71 -5.23
C PRO A 287 26.29 -0.08 -6.33
N PRO A 288 27.60 -0.43 -6.40
CA PRO A 288 28.47 0.00 -7.48
C PRO A 288 27.90 -0.37 -8.85
N GLY A 289 27.83 0.58 -9.78
CA GLY A 289 27.35 0.36 -11.15
C GLY A 289 25.83 0.47 -11.37
N SER A 290 25.04 0.65 -10.31
CA SER A 290 23.59 0.90 -10.40
C SER A 290 23.27 2.21 -11.13
N LEU A 291 22.09 2.29 -11.75
CA LEU A 291 21.63 3.49 -12.47
C LEU A 291 21.41 4.65 -11.50
N GLU A 292 20.94 4.35 -10.30
CA GLU A 292 20.69 5.27 -9.20
C GLU A 292 22.00 5.92 -8.75
N ARG A 293 23.06 5.12 -8.54
CA ARG A 293 24.38 5.65 -8.20
C ARG A 293 24.93 6.57 -9.28
N LYS A 294 24.78 6.20 -10.55
CA LYS A 294 25.22 7.03 -11.68
C LYS A 294 24.50 8.37 -11.72
N ALA A 295 23.18 8.39 -11.46
CA ALA A 295 22.39 9.61 -11.44
C ALA A 295 22.84 10.56 -10.31
N VAL A 296 23.12 10.02 -9.12
CA VAL A 296 23.60 10.84 -7.98
C VAL A 296 25.03 11.35 -8.22
N GLU A 297 25.91 10.52 -8.77
CA GLU A 297 27.28 10.92 -9.13
C GLU A 297 27.30 12.03 -10.20
N GLU A 298 26.37 12.00 -11.16
CA GLU A 298 26.20 13.07 -12.17
C GLU A 298 25.80 14.39 -11.51
N GLU A 299 24.87 14.36 -10.54
CA GLU A 299 24.41 15.55 -9.84
C GLU A 299 25.51 16.17 -8.96
N ILE A 300 26.33 15.32 -8.31
CA ILE A 300 27.57 15.75 -7.62
C ILE A 300 28.50 16.48 -8.60
N GLY A 301 28.61 15.98 -9.83
CA GLY A 301 29.37 16.62 -10.91
C GLY A 301 28.87 18.03 -11.23
N LYS A 302 27.55 18.20 -11.41
CA LYS A 302 26.94 19.51 -11.71
C LYS A 302 27.15 20.52 -10.58
N VAL A 303 27.02 20.10 -9.32
CA VAL A 303 27.25 20.97 -8.15
C VAL A 303 28.71 21.43 -8.09
N ARG A 304 29.67 20.53 -8.36
CA ARG A 304 31.11 20.87 -8.42
C ARG A 304 31.43 21.88 -9.53
N SER A 305 30.84 21.71 -10.72
CA SER A 305 31.06 22.63 -11.84
C SER A 305 30.53 24.04 -11.53
N LYS A 306 29.31 24.13 -10.96
CA LYS A 306 28.73 25.41 -10.53
C LYS A 306 29.57 26.12 -9.46
N LYS A 307 30.27 25.38 -8.59
CA LYS A 307 31.18 25.96 -7.58
C LYS A 307 32.41 26.57 -8.23
N LYS A 308 33.03 25.86 -9.19
CA LYS A 308 34.20 26.36 -9.94
C LYS A 308 33.89 27.61 -10.77
N GLU A 309 32.68 27.74 -11.30
CA GLU A 309 32.24 28.94 -12.04
C GLU A 309 32.05 30.16 -11.14
N LYS A 310 31.70 29.97 -9.86
CA LYS A 310 31.54 31.08 -8.90
C LYS A 310 32.84 31.56 -8.28
N GLU A 311 33.90 30.75 -8.35
CA GLU A 311 35.23 31.07 -7.83
C GLU A 311 36.13 31.76 -8.88
N LYS A 312 35.66 31.88 -10.14
CA LYS A 312 36.29 32.68 -11.21
C LYS A 312 35.64 34.05 -11.30
#